data_AF-A0A2M7ACI2-F1
#
_entry.id   AF-A0A2M7ACI2-F1
#
_cell.length_a   1.000
_cell.length_b   1.000
_cell.length_c   1.000
_cell.angle_alpha   90.00
_cell.angle_beta   90.00
_cell.angle_gamma   90.00
#
_symmetry.space_group_name_H-M   'P 1'
#
loop_
_entity.id
_entity.type
_entity.pdbx_description
1 polymer ?
#
loop_
_entity_poly.entity_id
_entity_poly.type
_entity_poly.pdbx_seq_one_letter_code
_entity_poly.pdbx_strand_id
1 'polypeptide(L)'
;MSKFSPRLCGLIPLLIACSAAFGQSKQFFPMNQVPQFNILRMKSPPEIDGTITGDEWETSVRVMGMATAHSDFFRARPHVFWVAWDEQHIYIAGRAHVLKGRTIFPALSALRR
;
A
#
# COMPACT_ATOMS: atom_id res chain seq x y z
N MET A 1 -14.50 35.67 -41.79
CA MET A 1 -14.83 34.26 -42.12
C MET A 1 -13.71 33.37 -41.58
N SER A 2 -13.94 32.72 -40.43
CA SER A 2 -12.98 31.87 -39.72
C SER A 2 -13.06 30.44 -40.24
N LYS A 3 -11.94 29.87 -40.71
CA LYS A 3 -11.84 28.48 -41.16
C LYS A 3 -11.53 27.57 -39.96
N PHE A 4 -12.53 26.82 -39.49
CA PHE A 4 -12.37 25.75 -38.51
C PHE A 4 -11.76 24.51 -39.20
N SER A 5 -10.67 23.97 -38.64
CA SER A 5 -9.98 22.76 -39.12
C SER A 5 -10.43 21.54 -38.30
N PRO A 6 -10.95 20.46 -38.92
CA PRO A 6 -11.41 19.26 -38.20
C PRO A 6 -10.34 18.15 -38.30
N ARG A 7 -9.38 18.10 -37.36
CA ARG A 7 -8.36 17.02 -37.35
C ARG A 7 -8.02 16.45 -35.97
N LEU A 8 -8.90 16.57 -34.97
CA LEU A 8 -8.60 16.15 -33.58
C LEU A 8 -9.59 15.12 -32.98
N CYS A 9 -10.34 14.40 -33.81
CA CYS A 9 -11.36 13.45 -33.34
C CYS A 9 -10.93 11.96 -33.34
N GLY A 10 -9.68 11.64 -33.73
CA GLY A 10 -9.26 10.25 -33.97
C GLY A 10 -8.54 9.53 -32.82
N LEU A 11 -8.09 10.23 -31.78
CA LEU A 11 -7.14 9.67 -30.80
C LEU A 11 -7.77 9.21 -29.47
N ILE A 12 -9.07 9.45 -29.27
CA ILE A 12 -9.74 9.14 -27.99
C ILE A 12 -10.04 7.63 -27.79
N PRO A 13 -10.43 6.82 -28.81
CA PRO A 13 -10.78 5.42 -28.53
C PRO A 13 -9.58 4.51 -28.25
N LEU A 14 -8.35 4.89 -28.63
CA LEU A 14 -7.15 4.08 -28.39
C LEU A 14 -6.71 4.13 -26.92
N LEU A 15 -6.95 5.24 -26.21
CA LEU A 15 -6.61 5.39 -24.80
C LEU A 15 -7.50 4.56 -23.86
N ILE A 16 -8.76 4.29 -24.27
CA ILE A 16 -9.69 3.49 -23.47
C ILE A 16 -9.32 1.99 -23.54
N ALA A 17 -8.81 1.51 -24.68
CA ALA A 17 -8.46 0.10 -24.88
C ALA A 17 -7.26 -0.36 -24.03
N CYS A 18 -6.31 0.53 -23.68
CA CYS A 18 -5.14 0.17 -22.88
C CYS A 18 -5.44 -0.06 -21.38
N SER A 19 -6.60 0.39 -20.88
CA SER A 19 -6.93 0.26 -19.45
C SER A 19 -7.37 -1.16 -19.06
N ALA A 20 -7.78 -1.99 -20.03
CA ALA A 20 -8.28 -3.34 -19.75
C ALA A 20 -7.16 -4.38 -19.50
N ALA A 21 -5.91 -4.07 -19.84
CA ALA A 21 -4.79 -5.01 -19.75
C ALA A 21 -4.15 -5.10 -18.34
N PHE A 22 -4.54 -4.26 -17.38
CA PHE A 22 -3.97 -4.22 -16.03
C PHE A 22 -4.75 -5.04 -14.98
N GLY A 23 -5.77 -5.81 -15.38
CA GLY A 23 -6.73 -6.42 -14.45
C GLY A 23 -6.44 -7.84 -13.95
N GLN A 24 -5.51 -8.60 -14.53
CA GLN A 24 -5.28 -10.00 -14.14
C GLN A 24 -3.97 -10.15 -13.37
N SER A 25 -4.00 -9.79 -12.08
CA SER A 25 -3.03 -10.36 -11.15
C SER A 25 -3.34 -11.85 -11.00
N LYS A 26 -2.39 -12.73 -11.35
CA LYS A 26 -2.49 -14.15 -11.00
C LYS A 26 -2.60 -14.21 -9.48
N GLN A 27 -3.73 -14.73 -9.00
CA GLN A 27 -3.97 -14.86 -7.57
C GLN A 27 -2.91 -15.79 -6.97
N PHE A 28 -1.99 -15.20 -6.19
CA PHE A 28 -0.74 -15.84 -5.79
C PHE A 28 -0.96 -16.94 -4.73
N PHE A 29 -2.10 -16.91 -4.02
CA PHE A 29 -2.45 -17.86 -2.98
C PHE A 29 -3.93 -18.28 -3.08
N PRO A 30 -4.27 -19.55 -2.76
CA PRO A 30 -5.64 -19.99 -2.55
C PRO A 30 -6.39 -19.09 -1.55
N MET A 31 -7.67 -18.80 -1.80
CA MET A 31 -8.46 -17.89 -0.95
C MET A 31 -8.57 -18.33 0.51
N ASN A 32 -8.53 -19.63 0.79
CA ASN A 32 -8.52 -20.19 2.14
C ASN A 32 -7.19 -20.01 2.87
N GLN A 33 -6.13 -19.56 2.19
CA GLN A 33 -4.82 -19.27 2.77
C GLN A 33 -4.60 -17.76 2.99
N VAL A 34 -5.48 -16.91 2.48
CA VAL A 34 -5.42 -15.46 2.72
C VAL A 34 -5.96 -15.19 4.13
N PRO A 35 -5.14 -14.65 5.05
CA PRO A 35 -5.61 -14.35 6.39
C PRO A 35 -6.69 -13.26 6.33
N GLN A 36 -7.77 -13.47 7.08
CA GLN A 36 -8.88 -12.53 7.19
C GLN A 36 -8.94 -12.02 8.63
N PHE A 37 -9.18 -10.71 8.78
CA PHE A 37 -9.30 -10.07 10.08
C PHE A 37 -10.52 -9.15 10.08
N ASN A 38 -11.26 -9.17 11.18
CA ASN A 38 -12.30 -8.19 11.45
C ASN A 38 -11.66 -6.98 12.11
N ILE A 39 -11.71 -5.82 11.45
CA ILE A 39 -11.16 -4.57 11.97
C ILE A 39 -12.33 -3.69 12.39
N LEU A 40 -12.34 -3.26 13.65
CA LEU A 40 -13.36 -2.34 14.14
C LEU A 40 -13.16 -0.96 13.50
N ARG A 41 -14.26 -0.32 13.13
CA ARG A 41 -14.25 1.05 12.59
C ARG A 41 -13.71 2.02 13.65
N MET A 42 -12.80 2.89 13.25
CA MET A 42 -12.29 3.95 14.11
C MET A 42 -13.36 5.03 14.37
N LYS A 43 -13.39 5.55 15.59
CA LYS A 43 -14.22 6.72 15.95
C LYS A 43 -13.56 8.03 15.56
N SER A 44 -12.24 8.06 15.58
CA SER A 44 -11.40 9.22 15.31
C SER A 44 -10.23 8.77 14.44
N PRO A 45 -9.91 9.50 13.36
CA PRO A 45 -8.78 9.16 12.52
C PRO A 45 -7.45 9.40 13.26
N PRO A 46 -6.40 8.61 12.96
CA PRO A 46 -5.07 8.85 13.50
C PRO A 46 -4.42 10.09 12.86
N GLU A 47 -3.54 10.75 13.61
CA GLU A 47 -2.63 11.78 13.14
C GLU A 47 -1.47 11.15 12.34
N ILE A 48 -1.16 11.72 11.18
CA ILE A 48 -0.09 11.21 10.30
C ILE A 48 1.21 11.98 10.57
N ASP A 49 1.70 11.87 11.80
CA ASP A 49 2.92 12.55 12.29
C ASP A 49 4.15 11.62 12.36
N GLY A 50 3.94 10.30 12.16
CA GLY A 50 4.98 9.28 12.27
C GLY A 50 5.12 8.67 13.67
N THR A 51 4.30 9.11 14.64
CA THR A 51 4.16 8.50 15.96
C THR A 51 3.09 7.41 15.90
N ILE A 52 3.28 6.32 16.65
CA ILE A 52 2.29 5.25 16.77
C ILE A 52 1.98 5.11 18.26
N THR A 53 0.86 5.66 18.69
CA THR A 53 0.41 5.59 20.09
C THR A 53 -0.61 4.46 20.29
N GLY A 54 -0.67 3.90 21.50
CA GLY A 54 -1.57 2.79 21.80
C GLY A 54 -3.05 3.18 21.73
N ASP A 55 -3.39 4.34 22.28
CA ASP A 55 -4.78 4.82 22.40
C ASP A 55 -5.38 5.14 21.03
N GLU A 56 -4.60 5.79 20.17
CA GLU A 56 -5.00 6.14 18.81
C GLU A 56 -5.21 4.92 17.92
N TRP A 57 -4.39 3.89 18.08
CA TRP A 57 -4.41 2.68 17.26
C TRP A 57 -5.15 1.51 17.94
N GLU A 58 -5.93 1.77 19.00
CA GLU A 58 -6.57 0.73 19.82
C GLU A 58 -7.47 -0.22 18.99
N THR A 59 -8.23 0.32 18.04
CA THR A 59 -9.18 -0.45 17.23
C THR A 59 -8.56 -1.08 15.98
N SER A 60 -7.25 -0.94 15.81
CA SER A 60 -6.53 -1.48 14.65
C SER A 60 -6.19 -2.96 14.80
N VAL A 61 -6.01 -3.66 13.68
CA VAL A 61 -5.39 -4.99 13.70
C VAL A 61 -3.87 -4.83 13.66
N ARG A 62 -3.19 -5.52 14.56
CA ARG A 62 -1.73 -5.60 14.59
C ARG A 62 -1.25 -6.85 13.87
N VAL A 63 -0.61 -6.68 12.72
CA VAL A 63 -0.03 -7.76 11.91
C VAL A 63 1.47 -7.86 12.19
N MET A 64 1.92 -9.06 12.54
CA MET A 64 3.32 -9.37 12.80
C MET A 64 3.80 -10.50 11.89
N GLY A 65 5.06 -10.39 11.46
CA GLY A 65 5.67 -11.35 10.56
C GLY A 65 5.47 -10.97 9.10
N MET A 66 6.55 -11.09 8.32
CA MET A 66 6.58 -10.78 6.90
C MET A 66 7.16 -11.99 6.17
N ALA A 67 6.39 -12.56 5.24
CA ALA A 67 6.92 -13.51 4.27
C ALA A 67 7.29 -12.73 2.99
N THR A 68 8.48 -12.94 2.45
CA THR A 68 8.86 -12.33 1.17
C THR A 68 8.43 -13.26 0.04
N ALA A 69 7.51 -12.79 -0.81
CA ALA A 69 6.94 -13.56 -1.93
C ALA A 69 7.97 -14.00 -2.99
N HIS A 70 9.19 -13.44 -2.98
CA HIS A 70 10.22 -13.76 -3.97
C HIS A 70 11.06 -15.01 -3.62
N SER A 71 11.12 -15.43 -2.36
CA SER A 71 12.05 -16.48 -1.95
C SER A 71 11.47 -17.51 -0.99
N ASP A 72 10.16 -17.46 -0.73
CA ASP A 72 9.45 -18.26 0.30
C ASP A 72 10.17 -18.32 1.65
N PHE A 73 11.04 -17.33 1.90
CA PHE A 73 11.92 -17.31 3.04
C PHE A 73 11.32 -16.38 4.07
N PHE A 74 10.86 -16.96 5.18
CA PHE A 74 10.41 -16.18 6.31
C PHE A 74 11.61 -15.47 6.94
N ARG A 75 11.69 -14.14 6.77
CA ARG A 75 12.61 -13.33 7.57
C ARG A 75 11.86 -12.87 8.80
N ALA A 76 12.25 -13.43 9.95
CA ALA A 76 11.87 -12.93 11.27
C ALA A 76 12.51 -11.56 11.55
N ARG A 77 12.30 -10.57 10.68
CA ARG A 77 12.53 -9.17 11.03
C ARG A 77 11.30 -8.71 11.79
N PRO A 78 11.44 -8.07 12.96
CA PRO A 78 10.31 -7.49 13.67
C PRO A 78 9.84 -6.27 12.88
N HIS A 79 9.05 -6.52 11.85
CA HIS A 79 8.16 -5.54 11.25
C HIS A 79 6.78 -5.78 11.84
N VAL A 80 6.20 -4.71 12.33
CA VAL A 80 4.83 -4.70 12.84
C VAL A 80 4.06 -3.70 12.02
N PHE A 81 2.89 -4.10 11.53
CA PHE A 81 1.96 -3.23 10.85
C PHE A 81 0.70 -3.09 11.69
N TRP A 82 0.13 -1.89 11.69
CA TRP A 82 -1.19 -1.63 12.20
C TRP A 82 -2.07 -1.22 11.03
N VAL A 83 -3.24 -1.84 10.92
CA VAL A 83 -4.22 -1.53 9.88
C VAL A 83 -5.52 -1.13 10.56
N ALA A 84 -6.03 0.05 10.21
CA ALA A 84 -7.26 0.60 10.74
C ALA A 84 -8.07 1.24 9.62
N TRP A 85 -9.35 1.55 9.86
CA TRP A 85 -10.21 2.13 8.84
C TRP A 85 -11.33 2.98 9.43
N ASP A 86 -11.82 3.93 8.64
CA ASP A 86 -13.07 4.68 8.83
C ASP A 86 -13.87 4.76 7.51
N GLU A 87 -14.97 5.51 7.48
CA GLU A 87 -15.81 5.63 6.27
C GLU A 87 -15.09 6.18 5.03
N GLN A 88 -13.97 6.85 5.20
CA GLN A 88 -13.28 7.60 4.16
C GLN A 88 -11.93 6.99 3.80
N HIS A 89 -11.24 6.37 4.77
CA HIS A 89 -9.84 5.99 4.63
C HIS A 89 -9.50 4.63 5.25
N ILE A 90 -8.44 4.03 4.71
CA ILE A 90 -7.70 2.94 5.33
C ILE A 90 -6.37 3.50 5.78
N TYR A 91 -6.04 3.29 7.05
CA TYR A 91 -4.81 3.74 7.68
C TYR A 91 -3.85 2.58 7.86
N ILE A 92 -2.59 2.78 7.48
CA ILE A 92 -1.54 1.79 7.61
C ILE A 92 -0.34 2.45 8.28
N ALA A 93 0.02 1.96 9.47
CA ALA A 93 1.27 2.32 10.14
C ALA A 93 2.20 1.12 10.17
N GLY A 94 3.51 1.37 10.10
CA GLY A 94 4.52 0.32 10.07
C GLY A 94 5.73 0.70 10.92
N ARG A 95 6.09 -0.19 11.85
CA ARG A 95 7.35 -0.08 12.61
C ARG A 95 8.31 -1.15 12.13
N ALA A 96 9.44 -0.71 11.60
CA ALA A 96 10.54 -1.57 11.19
C ALA A 96 11.71 -1.39 12.15
N HIS A 97 12.18 -2.47 12.79
CA HIS A 97 13.46 -2.43 13.46
C HIS A 97 14.59 -2.52 12.43
N VAL A 98 15.31 -1.42 12.27
CA VAL A 98 16.49 -1.38 11.42
C VAL A 98 17.70 -1.76 12.25
N LEU A 99 18.43 -2.79 11.82
CA LEU A 99 19.75 -3.08 12.40
C LEU A 99 20.66 -1.88 12.14
N LYS A 100 21.35 -1.41 13.19
CA LYS A 100 22.28 -0.27 13.14
C LYS A 100 23.23 -0.43 11.93
N GLY A 101 23.30 0.59 11.07
CA GLY A 101 24.20 0.60 9.90
C GLY A 101 23.62 0.10 8.57
N ARG A 102 22.32 -0.17 8.46
CA ARG A 102 21.67 -0.47 7.16
C ARG A 102 20.53 0.51 6.86
N THR A 103 20.47 1.02 5.64
CA THR A 103 19.36 1.88 5.17
C THR A 103 18.23 1.03 4.61
N ILE A 104 16.98 1.35 4.96
CA ILE A 104 15.78 0.60 4.51
C ILE A 104 15.56 0.75 3.00
N PHE A 105 15.94 1.91 2.45
CA PHE A 105 15.87 2.21 1.02
C PHE A 105 17.22 2.79 0.54
N PRO A 106 18.14 1.95 0.04
CA PRO A 106 19.41 2.43 -0.52
C PRO A 106 19.20 3.47 -1.62
N ALA A 107 18.14 3.32 -2.42
CA ALA A 107 17.79 4.22 -3.51
C ALA A 107 17.47 5.66 -3.05
N LEU A 108 16.84 5.84 -1.88
CA LEU A 108 16.51 7.18 -1.36
C LEU A 108 17.74 7.88 -0.74
N SER A 109 18.74 7.13 -0.28
CA SER A 109 20.00 7.73 0.21
C SER A 109 20.91 8.29 -0.89
N ALA A 110 20.72 7.86 -2.14
CA ALA A 110 21.48 8.35 -3.29
C ALA A 110 20.97 9.72 -3.79
N LEU A 111 19.72 10.08 -3.50
CA LEU A 111 19.10 11.35 -3.90
C LEU A 111 19.37 12.52 -2.94
N ARG A 112 20.18 12.29 -1.89
CA ARG A 112 20.57 13.30 -0.88
C ARG A 112 22.01 13.79 -1.05
N ARG A 113 22.65 13.51 -2.18
CA ARG A 113 23.96 14.09 -2.54
C ARG A 113 23.80 15.21 -3.55
#